data_AF-A0A4Q3FSA4-F1
#
_entry.id   AF-A0A4Q3FSA4-F1
#
_cell.length_a   1.000
_cell.length_b   1.000
_cell.length_c   1.000
_cell.angle_alpha   90.00
_cell.angle_beta   90.00
_cell.angle_gamma   90.00
#
_symmetry.space_group_name_H-M   'P 1'
#
loop_
_entity.id
_entity.type
_entity.pdbx_description
1 polymer ?
#
loop_
_entity_poly.entity_id
_entity_poly.type
_entity_poly.pdbx_seq_one_letter_code
_entity_poly.pdbx_strand_id
1 'polypeptide(L)'
;AQHRDKSAQVFETLRYFDGVNFARQSKAAALFSVALMDDICPPSTVYGAYQAFAGTDKTIVEYEFNNHEGGGPFQDREQMKWLEKRFGAR
;
A
#
# COMPACT_ATOMS: atom_id res chain seq x y z
N ALA A 1 -30.21 7.06 7.03
CA ALA A 1 -28.96 6.82 7.80
C ALA A 1 -29.16 7.33 9.22
N GLN A 2 -28.90 6.51 10.24
CA GLN A 2 -29.36 6.75 11.62
C GLN A 2 -28.30 7.32 12.59
N HIS A 3 -27.02 7.40 12.19
CA HIS A 3 -25.90 7.81 13.06
C HIS A 3 -24.95 8.80 12.38
N ARG A 4 -25.47 9.76 11.61
CA ARG A 4 -24.66 10.71 10.81
C ARG A 4 -23.77 11.60 11.68
N ASP A 5 -24.18 11.84 12.92
CA ASP A 5 -23.51 12.62 13.95
C ASP A 5 -22.29 11.92 14.57
N LYS A 6 -22.16 10.59 14.40
CA LYS A 6 -21.08 9.80 15.02
C LYS A 6 -19.79 9.75 14.19
N SER A 7 -19.65 10.56 13.15
CA SER A 7 -18.49 10.54 12.24
C SER A 7 -17.16 10.66 12.98
N ALA A 8 -17.06 11.57 13.96
CA ALA A 8 -15.85 11.74 14.76
C ALA A 8 -15.46 10.48 15.55
N GLN A 9 -16.43 9.80 16.17
CA GLN A 9 -16.20 8.54 16.90
C GLN A 9 -15.78 7.41 15.95
N VAL A 10 -16.36 7.37 14.75
CA VAL A 10 -15.99 6.40 13.71
C VAL A 10 -14.54 6.62 13.27
N PHE A 11 -14.13 7.85 12.94
CA PHE A 11 -12.75 8.15 12.56
C PHE A 11 -11.76 7.91 13.70
N GLU A 12 -12.13 8.23 14.94
CA GLU A 12 -11.32 7.87 16.12
C GLU A 12 -11.15 6.36 16.23
N THR A 13 -12.15 5.56 15.88
CA THR A 13 -12.00 4.09 15.88
C THR A 13 -11.15 3.61 14.70
N LEU A 14 -11.41 4.12 13.49
CA LEU A 14 -10.70 3.72 12.26
C LEU A 14 -9.20 4.00 12.33
N ARG A 15 -8.79 5.06 13.04
CA ARG A 15 -7.36 5.40 13.18
C ARG A 15 -6.51 4.25 13.75
N TYR A 16 -7.08 3.37 14.58
CA TYR A 16 -6.36 2.25 15.19
C TYR A 16 -6.07 1.13 14.18
N PHE A 17 -6.73 1.16 13.02
CA PHE A 17 -6.63 0.13 11.98
C PHE A 17 -6.10 0.69 10.65
N ASP A 18 -5.78 1.99 10.59
CA ASP A 18 -5.26 2.64 9.40
C ASP A 18 -3.84 2.15 9.08
N GLY A 19 -3.65 1.65 7.84
CA GLY A 19 -2.36 1.19 7.33
C GLY A 19 -1.25 2.25 7.41
N VAL A 20 -1.57 3.54 7.30
CA VAL A 20 -0.60 4.63 7.43
C VAL A 20 0.02 4.67 8.83
N ASN A 21 -0.77 4.41 9.88
CA ASN A 21 -0.28 4.40 11.26
C ASN A 21 0.62 3.20 11.54
N PHE A 22 0.37 2.06 10.90
CA PHE A 22 1.26 0.90 10.95
C PHE A 22 2.52 1.06 10.09
N ALA A 23 2.41 1.69 8.92
CA ALA A 23 3.53 1.95 8.02
C ALA A 23 4.65 2.74 8.73
N ARG A 24 4.28 3.74 9.55
CA ARG A 24 5.21 4.53 10.38
C ARG A 24 6.05 3.72 11.37
N GLN A 25 5.63 2.50 11.68
CA GLN A 25 6.31 1.61 12.63
C GLN A 25 7.03 0.44 11.94
N SER A 26 6.84 0.29 10.62
CA SER A 26 7.37 -0.82 9.84
C SER A 26 8.86 -0.63 9.55
N LYS A 27 9.66 -1.68 9.81
CA LYS A 27 11.13 -1.68 9.61
C LYS A 27 11.61 -2.66 8.55
N ALA A 28 10.73 -3.55 8.09
CA ALA A 28 11.07 -4.54 7.07
C ALA A 28 11.31 -3.89 5.71
N ALA A 29 12.04 -4.58 4.84
CA ALA A 29 12.05 -4.23 3.42
C ALA A 29 10.65 -4.42 2.81
N ALA A 30 10.26 -3.56 1.88
CA ALA A 30 8.92 -3.64 1.28
C ALA A 30 8.91 -3.36 -0.22
N LEU A 31 8.06 -4.10 -0.93
CA LEU A 31 7.66 -3.83 -2.30
C LEU A 31 6.18 -3.46 -2.32
N PHE A 32 5.88 -2.26 -2.81
CA PHE A 32 4.54 -1.76 -3.06
C PHE A 32 4.25 -1.78 -4.56
N SER A 33 2.97 -1.73 -4.91
CA SER A 33 2.51 -1.33 -6.25
C SER A 33 1.34 -0.38 -6.13
N VAL A 34 1.16 0.48 -7.12
CA VAL A 34 0.03 1.40 -7.22
C VAL A 34 -0.46 1.46 -8.67
N ALA A 35 -1.78 1.38 -8.83
CA ALA A 35 -2.45 1.61 -10.11
C ALA A 35 -3.02 3.02 -10.11
N LEU A 36 -2.64 3.86 -11.08
CA LEU A 36 -2.97 5.28 -11.06
C LEU A 36 -4.44 5.57 -11.41
N MET A 37 -5.17 4.60 -11.93
CA MET A 37 -6.62 4.68 -12.20
C MET A 37 -7.46 3.84 -11.21
N ASP A 38 -6.88 3.37 -10.10
CA ASP A 38 -7.61 2.61 -9.07
C ASP A 38 -8.63 3.51 -8.33
N ASP A 39 -9.92 3.19 -8.43
CA ASP A 39 -11.00 3.90 -7.74
C ASP A 39 -11.50 3.20 -6.46
N ILE A 40 -10.98 2.00 -6.16
CA ILE A 40 -11.26 1.21 -4.96
C ILE A 40 -10.24 1.51 -3.86
N CYS A 41 -8.96 1.51 -4.23
CA CYS A 41 -7.82 1.87 -3.39
C CYS A 41 -7.10 3.08 -4.01
N PRO A 42 -7.65 4.31 -3.89
CA PRO A 42 -7.14 5.47 -4.61
C PRO A 42 -5.63 5.69 -4.44
N PRO A 43 -4.89 6.11 -5.49
CA PRO A 43 -3.44 6.27 -5.44
C PRO A 43 -2.95 7.11 -4.27
N SER A 44 -3.69 8.18 -3.92
CA SER A 44 -3.38 9.05 -2.79
C SER A 44 -3.31 8.28 -1.45
N THR A 45 -4.15 7.28 -1.26
CA THR A 45 -4.16 6.44 -0.04
C THR A 45 -2.97 5.47 -0.02
N VAL A 46 -2.65 4.86 -1.16
CA VAL A 46 -1.50 3.95 -1.32
C VAL A 46 -0.19 4.72 -1.12
N TYR A 47 -0.05 5.88 -1.77
CA TYR A 47 1.11 6.76 -1.55
C TYR A 47 1.17 7.29 -0.12
N GLY A 48 0.03 7.56 0.53
CA GLY A 48 -0.01 7.92 1.94
C GLY A 48 0.66 6.87 2.82
N ALA A 49 0.36 5.59 2.60
CA ALA A 49 0.99 4.49 3.31
C ALA A 49 2.47 4.32 2.91
N TYR A 50 2.78 4.32 1.60
CA TYR A 50 4.14 4.16 1.09
C TYR A 50 5.09 5.25 1.60
N GLN A 51 4.68 6.52 1.57
CA GLN A 51 5.49 7.65 2.05
C GLN A 51 5.71 7.57 3.55
N ALA A 52 4.66 7.23 4.32
CA ALA A 52 4.74 7.08 5.77
C ALA A 52 5.54 5.84 6.23
N PHE A 53 5.75 4.86 5.36
CA PHE A 53 6.51 3.64 5.67
C PHE A 53 7.92 3.97 6.16
N ALA A 54 8.26 3.53 7.38
CA ALA A 54 9.51 3.91 8.04
C ALA A 54 10.75 3.12 7.59
N GLY A 55 10.57 1.94 7.00
CA GLY A 55 11.67 1.16 6.44
C GLY A 55 12.34 1.89 5.28
N THR A 56 13.68 1.93 5.29
CA THR A 56 14.48 2.64 4.28
C THR A 56 14.61 1.86 2.98
N ASP A 57 14.53 0.53 3.04
CA ASP A 57 14.52 -0.36 1.87
C ASP A 57 13.08 -0.58 1.39
N LYS A 58 12.52 0.42 0.72
CA LYS A 58 11.18 0.35 0.12
C LYS A 58 11.23 0.72 -1.35
N THR A 59 10.40 0.05 -2.16
CA THR A 59 10.25 0.34 -3.59
C THR A 59 8.76 0.29 -3.94
N ILE A 60 8.34 1.10 -4.90
CA ILE A 60 6.99 1.09 -5.44
C ILE A 60 7.04 0.93 -6.96
N VAL A 61 6.16 0.10 -7.50
CA VAL A 61 5.94 -0.07 -8.95
C VAL A 61 4.65 0.63 -9.33
N GLU A 62 4.72 1.53 -10.31
CA GLU A 62 3.56 2.29 -10.79
C GLU A 62 2.98 1.67 -12.05
N TYR A 63 1.65 1.58 -12.09
CA TYR A 63 0.88 1.09 -13.22
C TYR A 63 -0.06 2.21 -13.69
N GLU A 64 0.37 2.96 -14.71
CA GLU A 64 -0.26 4.22 -15.12
C GLU A 64 -1.71 4.08 -15.59
N PHE A 65 -2.02 2.98 -16.28
CA PHE A 65 -3.31 2.79 -16.95
C PHE A 65 -4.18 1.70 -16.32
N ASN A 66 -3.73 1.10 -15.23
CA ASN A 66 -4.44 0.04 -14.53
C ASN A 66 -5.38 0.60 -13.46
N ASN A 67 -6.45 -0.15 -13.18
CA ASN A 67 -7.37 0.09 -12.07
C ASN A 67 -7.05 -0.92 -10.94
N HIS A 68 -8.03 -1.40 -10.18
CA HIS A 68 -7.83 -2.22 -8.99
C HIS A 68 -7.13 -3.57 -9.24
N GLU A 69 -7.01 -4.01 -10.50
CA GLU A 69 -6.18 -5.17 -10.84
C GLU A 69 -4.66 -4.92 -10.62
N GLY A 70 -4.25 -3.66 -10.49
CA GLY A 70 -2.85 -3.29 -10.35
C GLY A 70 -2.02 -3.79 -11.52
N GLY A 71 -0.86 -4.39 -11.24
CA GLY A 71 -0.04 -5.00 -12.27
C GLY A 71 -0.39 -6.44 -12.63
N GLY A 72 -1.31 -7.08 -11.89
CA GLY A 72 -1.61 -8.51 -12.02
C GLY A 72 -0.33 -9.38 -12.20
N PRO A 73 -0.27 -10.24 -13.23
CA PRO A 73 0.90 -11.09 -13.50
C PRO A 73 2.23 -10.34 -13.72
N PHE A 74 2.18 -9.06 -14.12
CA PHE A 74 3.40 -8.25 -14.23
C PHE A 74 3.95 -7.92 -12.84
N GLN A 75 3.08 -7.62 -11.87
CA GLN A 75 3.50 -7.37 -10.49
C GLN A 75 3.99 -8.65 -9.83
N ASP A 76 3.34 -9.79 -10.07
CA ASP A 76 3.80 -11.10 -9.56
C ASP A 76 5.25 -11.38 -9.96
N ARG A 77 5.60 -11.09 -11.22
CA ARG A 77 6.97 -11.21 -11.71
C ARG A 77 7.94 -10.22 -11.04
N GLU A 78 7.52 -8.98 -10.78
CA GLU A 78 8.35 -8.02 -10.04
C GLU A 78 8.57 -8.46 -8.58
N GLN A 79 7.57 -9.06 -7.94
CA GLN A 79 7.70 -9.67 -6.61
C GLN A 79 8.74 -10.80 -6.62
N MET A 80 8.69 -11.71 -7.60
CA MET A 80 9.67 -12.80 -7.70
C MET A 80 11.10 -12.27 -7.86
N LYS A 81 11.32 -11.31 -8.76
CA LYS A 81 12.63 -10.65 -8.93
C LYS A 81 13.09 -9.94 -7.66
N TRP A 82 12.17 -9.29 -6.95
CA TRP A 82 12.47 -8.54 -5.73
C TRP A 82 12.88 -9.47 -4.58
N LEU A 83 12.24 -10.63 -4.46
CA LEU A 83 12.57 -11.68 -3.49
C LEU A 83 13.88 -12.38 -3.83
N GLU A 84 14.10 -12.75 -5.09
CA GLU A 84 15.34 -13.39 -5.56
C GLU A 84 16.57 -12.56 -5.22
N LYS A 85 16.52 -11.24 -5.46
CA LYS A 85 17.61 -10.31 -5.11
C LYS A 85 17.93 -10.28 -3.60
N ARG A 86 16.96 -10.60 -2.74
CA ARG A 86 17.09 -10.49 -1.28
C ARG A 86 17.50 -11.79 -0.61
N PHE A 87 16.99 -12.90 -1.10
CA PHE A 87 17.20 -14.21 -0.49
C PHE A 87 18.12 -15.12 -1.30
N GLY A 88 18.46 -14.73 -2.53
CA GLY A 88 19.16 -15.56 -3.50
C GLY A 88 18.23 -16.61 -4.12
N ALA A 89 18.49 -16.99 -5.37
CA ALA A 89 18.04 -18.27 -5.88
C ALA A 89 18.87 -19.36 -5.18
N ARG A 90 18.22 -20.35 -4.56
CA ARG A 90 18.91 -21.59 -4.21
C ARG A 90 19.25 -22.37 -5.47
#